data_AF-A0A413FZA5-F1
#
_entry.id   AF-A0A413FZA5-F1
#
_cell.length_a   1.000
_cell.length_b   1.000
_cell.length_c   1.000
_cell.angle_alpha   90.00
_cell.angle_beta   90.00
_cell.angle_gamma   90.00
#
_symmetry.space_group_name_H-M   'P 1'
#
loop_
_entity.id
_entity.type
_entity.pdbx_description
1 polymer ?
#
loop_
_entity_poly.entity_id
_entity_poly.type
_entity_poly.pdbx_seq_one_letter_code
_entity_poly.pdbx_strand_id
1 'polypeptide(L)' 'MKIIDSETGKLFFQGKDWTSFLDGSPAIHKDTAIPLAQQIHDMLIGRGFTYMQCWLILHLVITTLRQERDTKAL' A
#
# COMPACT_ATOMS: atom_id res chain seq x y z
N MET A 1 -4.48 -2.02 15.89
CA MET A 1 -4.49 -0.57 15.55
C MET A 1 -5.16 -0.43 14.20
N LYS A 2 -6.09 0.53 14.02
CA LYS A 2 -6.70 0.76 12.69
C LYS A 2 -5.73 1.55 11.81
N ILE A 3 -5.71 1.29 10.50
CA ILE A 3 -4.78 1.95 9.58
C ILE A 3 -5.03 3.46 9.48
N ILE A 4 -6.28 3.89 9.63
CA ILE A 4 -6.64 5.31 9.65
C ILE A 4 -5.99 6.09 10.81
N ASP A 5 -5.62 5.38 11.87
CA ASP A 5 -5.03 5.98 13.07
C ASP A 5 -3.49 6.07 12.98
N SER A 6 -2.89 5.33 12.04
CA SER A 6 -1.45 5.34 11.79
C SER A 6 -0.97 6.70 11.26
N GLU A 7 0.17 7.18 11.76
CA GLU A 7 0.81 8.40 11.24
C GLU A 7 1.13 8.26 9.75
N THR A 8 1.56 7.08 9.32
CA THR A 8 1.79 6.78 7.91
C THR A 8 0.50 6.90 7.11
N GLY A 9 -0.62 6.36 7.61
CA GLY A 9 -1.93 6.50 6.99
C GLY A 9 -2.35 7.97 6.89
N LYS A 10 -2.17 8.73 7.97
CA LYS A 10 -2.46 10.18 7.98
C LYS A 10 -1.59 10.95 7.00
N LEU A 11 -0.30 10.64 6.90
CA LEU A 11 0.63 11.26 5.94
C LEU A 11 0.29 10.89 4.49
N PHE A 12 -0.05 9.63 4.21
CA PHE A 12 -0.45 9.19 2.87
C PHE A 12 -1.81 9.79 2.43
N PHE A 13 -2.72 10.05 3.37
CA PHE A 13 -4.07 10.55 3.07
C PHE A 13 -4.28 12.05 3.38
N GLN A 14 -3.24 12.78 3.79
CA GLN A 14 -3.31 14.24 3.97
C GLN A 14 -3.12 14.94 2.61
N GLY A 15 -4.21 15.49 2.06
CA GLY A 15 -4.11 16.78 1.37
C GLY A 15 -4.37 16.86 -0.13
N LYS A 16 -4.83 15.82 -0.84
CA LYS A 16 -5.39 15.96 -2.20
C LYS A 16 -6.15 14.69 -2.60
N ASP A 17 -7.16 14.82 -3.45
CA ASP A 17 -7.74 13.68 -4.16
C ASP A 17 -6.69 13.20 -5.18
N TRP A 18 -5.97 12.12 -4.87
CA TRP A 18 -4.95 11.59 -5.76
C TRP A 18 -5.64 10.81 -6.87
N THR A 19 -5.77 11.43 -8.05
CA THR A 19 -6.21 10.75 -9.28
C THR A 19 -5.05 10.16 -10.09
N SER A 20 -3.80 10.33 -9.65
CA SER A 20 -2.62 9.80 -10.35
C SER A 20 -1.42 9.60 -9.43
N PHE A 21 -0.80 8.42 -9.46
CA PHE A 21 0.54 8.23 -8.93
C PHE A 21 1.58 8.85 -9.89
N LEU A 22 2.70 9.36 -9.36
CA LEU A 22 3.78 9.97 -10.16
C LEU A 22 4.44 9.00 -11.17
N ASP A 23 4.16 7.71 -11.04
CA ASP A 23 4.69 6.64 -11.89
C ASP A 23 3.71 6.20 -13.00
N GLY A 24 2.62 6.95 -13.19
CA GLY A 24 1.61 6.67 -14.22
C GLY A 24 0.65 5.54 -13.87
N SER A 25 0.77 4.92 -12.69
CA SER A 25 -0.19 3.91 -12.27
C SER A 25 -1.55 4.53 -11.92
N PRO A 26 -2.67 3.85 -12.24
CA PRO A 26 -4.00 4.34 -11.93
C PRO A 26 -4.18 4.46 -10.42
N ALA A 27 -4.58 5.65 -9.96
CA ALA A 27 -4.82 5.87 -8.55
C ALA A 27 -6.07 5.12 -8.08
N ILE A 28 -6.03 4.64 -6.84
CA ILE A 28 -7.20 4.08 -6.15
C ILE A 28 -7.80 5.16 -5.26
N HIS A 29 -9.12 5.32 -5.34
CA HIS A 29 -9.85 6.24 -4.48
C HIS A 29 -9.69 5.86 -3.00
N LYS A 30 -9.60 6.87 -2.12
CA LYS A 30 -9.36 6.67 -0.68
C LYS A 30 -10.37 5.71 -0.04
N ASP A 31 -11.64 5.83 -0.41
CA ASP A 31 -12.72 4.99 0.11
C ASP A 31 -12.56 3.51 -0.26
N THR A 32 -11.83 3.23 -1.34
CA THR A 32 -11.50 1.85 -1.77
C THR A 32 -10.15 1.41 -1.19
N ALA A 33 -9.17 2.31 -1.11
CA ALA A 33 -7.83 2.00 -0.61
C ALA A 33 -7.83 1.62 0.88
N ILE A 34 -8.56 2.37 1.71
CA ILE A 34 -8.54 2.19 3.17
C ILE A 34 -9.09 0.81 3.59
N PRO A 35 -10.26 0.36 3.11
CA PRO A 35 -10.76 -0.97 3.44
C PRO A 35 -9.83 -2.08 2.97
N LEU A 36 -9.26 -1.97 1.76
CA LEU A 36 -8.31 -2.95 1.23
C LEU A 36 -7.05 -3.02 2.07
N ALA A 37 -6.47 -1.87 2.42
CA ALA A 37 -5.31 -1.81 3.29
C ALA A 37 -5.60 -2.46 4.65
N GLN A 38 -6.77 -2.17 5.24
CA GLN A 38 -7.17 -2.73 6.54
C GLN A 38 -7.31 -4.25 6.47
N GLN A 39 -7.94 -4.78 5.41
CA GLN A 39 -8.05 -6.24 5.20
C GLN A 39 -6.68 -6.90 5.08
N ILE A 40 -5.75 -6.31 4.33
CA ILE A 40 -4.39 -6.84 4.19
C ILE A 40 -3.66 -6.84 5.53
N HIS A 41 -3.74 -5.75 6.29
CA HIS A 41 -3.15 -5.65 7.61
C HIS A 41 -3.72 -6.69 8.58
N ASP A 42 -5.03 -6.85 8.63
CA ASP A 42 -5.68 -7.81 9.55
C ASP A 42 -5.36 -9.25 9.17
N MET A 43 -5.25 -9.56 7.87
CA MET A 43 -4.80 -10.87 7.38
C MET A 43 -3.34 -11.16 7.79
N LEU A 44 -2.45 -10.18 7.68
CA LEU A 44 -1.03 -10.37 8.02
C LEU A 44 -0.86 -10.52 9.54
N ILE A 45 -1.47 -9.66 10.33
CA ILE A 45 -1.42 -9.79 11.80
C ILE A 45 -2.11 -11.06 12.27
N GLY A 46 -3.24 -11.45 11.66
CA GLY A 46 -3.94 -12.70 11.97
C GLY A 46 -3.10 -13.96 11.71
N ARG A 47 -2.06 -13.86 10.87
CA ARG A 47 -1.07 -14.93 10.63
C ARG A 47 0.17 -14.83 11.53
N GLY A 48 0.16 -13.92 12.50
CA GLY A 48 1.27 -13.71 13.43
C GLY A 48 2.43 -12.89 12.86
N PHE A 49 2.25 -12.23 11.71
CA PHE A 49 3.29 -11.35 11.19
C PHE A 49 3.42 -10.09 12.03
N THR A 50 4.67 -9.79 12.39
CA THR A 50 5.05 -8.53 13.04
C THR A 50 5.01 -7.38 12.03
N TYR A 51 5.00 -6.15 12.55
CA TYR A 51 5.08 -4.94 11.73
C TYR A 51 6.29 -4.97 10.77
N MET A 52 7.48 -5.38 11.25
CA MET A 52 8.69 -5.44 10.43
C MET A 52 8.56 -6.42 9.26
N GLN A 53 7.91 -7.56 9.50
CA GLN A 53 7.65 -8.55 8.45
C GLN A 53 6.64 -8.04 7.42
N CYS A 54 5.56 -7.39 7.88
CA CYS A 54 4.58 -6.76 6.99
C CYS A 54 5.23 -5.70 6.10
N TRP A 55 6.07 -4.85 6.69
CA TRP A 55 6.82 -3.82 5.99
C TRP A 55 7.75 -4.41 4.92
N LEU A 56 8.49 -5.46 5.26
CA LEU A 56 9.40 -6.13 4.33
C LEU A 56 8.64 -6.77 3.15
N ILE A 57 7.54 -7.46 3.42
CA ILE A 57 6.72 -8.09 2.38
C ILE A 57 6.20 -7.03 1.39
N LEU A 58 5.69 -5.91 1.90
CA LEU A 58 5.22 -4.81 1.04
C LEU A 58 6.34 -4.27 0.15
N HIS A 59 7.55 -4.09 0.69
CA HIS A 59 8.70 -3.61 -0.09
C HIS A 59 9.14 -4.60 -1.15
N LEU A 60 9.16 -5.90 -0.83
CA LEU A 60 9.45 -6.95 -1.80
C LEU A 60 8.43 -6.94 -2.94
N VAL A 61 7.14 -6.95 -2.62
CA VAL A 61 6.06 -6.94 -3.62
C VAL A 61 6.15 -5.69 -4.51
N ILE A 62 6.33 -4.50 -3.95
CA ILE A 62 6.49 -3.26 -4.73
C ILE A 62 7.69 -3.35 -5.66
N THR A 63 8.82 -3.86 -5.17
CA THR A 63 10.05 -3.97 -5.96
C THR A 63 9.87 -4.97 -7.12
N THR A 64 9.28 -6.13 -6.85
CA THR A 64 9.00 -7.15 -7.88
C THR A 64 8.03 -6.62 -8.93
N LEU A 65 6.92 -5.99 -8.53
CA LEU A 65 5.94 -5.43 -9.47
C LEU A 65 6.53 -4.31 -10.33
N ARG A 66 7.41 -3.47 -9.76
CA ARG A 66 8.14 -2.44 -10.52
C ARG A 66 9.09 -3.08 -11.53
N GLN A 67 9.85 -4.09 -11.13
CA GLN A 67 10.73 -4.82 -12.04
C GLN A 67 9.93 -5.48 -13.18
N GLU A 68 8.80 -6.12 -12.89
CA GLU A 68 7.94 -6.71 -13.92
C GLU A 68 7.35 -5.68 -14.88
N ARG A 69 6.92 -4.52 -14.37
CA ARG A 69 6.46 -3.39 -15.19
C ARG A 69 7.57 -2.92 -16.12
N ASP A 70 8.75 -2.66 -15.57
CA ASP A 70 9.88 -2.11 -16.33
C ASP A 70 10.39 -3.13 -17.36
N THR A 71 10.32 -4.43 -17.06
CA THR A 71 10.66 -5.52 -18.00
C THR A 71 9.65 -5.62 -19.14
N LYS A 72 8.35 -5.39 -18.88
CA LYS A 72 7.29 -5.42 -19.91
C LYS A 72 7.21 -4.16 -20.76
N ALA A 73 7.83 -3.06 -20.31
CA ALA A 73 7.86 -1.78 -21.01
C ALA A 73 9.04 -1.66 -22.00
N LEU A 74 10.00 -2.59 -21.95
CA LEU A 74 11.12 -2.77 -22.88
C LEU A 74 10.74 -3.76 -24.01
#